data_AF-A0ABD5ENN6-F1
#
_entry.id   AF-A0ABD5ENN6-F1
#
_cell.length_a   1.000
_cell.length_b   1.000
_cell.length_c   1.000
_cell.angle_alpha   90.00
_cell.angle_beta   90.00
_cell.angle_gamma   90.00
#
_symmetry.space_group_name_H-M   'P 1'
#
loop_
_entity.id
_entity.type
_entity.pdbx_description
1 polymer ?
#
loop_
_entity_poly.entity_id
_entity_poly.type
_entity_poly.pdbx_seq_one_letter_code
_entity_poly.pdbx_strand_id
1 'polypeptide(L)'
;MPESVPVRCPACRRLHRYSAPSYPCGCGAPVAPPLDPGAAPVVVTDRVWEQDWIAVRCGSCGRRDQWPRPELGCPCGTSLRIPVAGEGAPADSGADGTGAAVPGRAGADGGAPAPPGPPPSGAPRPAFQPVTIRTARDAVTAAALYLRWLGYQDIRRADQRPPSGIGLAARGLLAQVDPTVRPASPRDVECLWLTAMTESADCVYFSLAGYAEDARDRADALGVPLFVLDLTGTPQPVNGLADELGTPDA
;
A
#
# COMPACT_ATOMS: atom_id res chain seq x y z
N MET A 1 2.92 5.10 -30.17
CA MET A 1 3.78 5.96 -29.35
C MET A 1 2.99 6.35 -28.11
N PRO A 2 3.55 6.31 -26.89
CA PRO A 2 2.82 6.77 -25.71
C PRO A 2 2.52 8.26 -25.88
N GLU A 3 1.24 8.62 -25.79
CA GLU A 3 0.79 10.00 -25.85
C GLU A 3 1.38 10.76 -24.66
N SER A 4 2.08 11.86 -24.95
CA SER A 4 2.75 12.66 -23.94
C SER A 4 2.10 14.02 -23.85
N VAL A 5 1.64 14.41 -22.66
CA VAL A 5 0.97 15.68 -22.41
C VAL A 5 1.90 16.70 -21.75
N PRO A 6 1.81 17.99 -22.09
CA PRO A 6 2.52 19.05 -21.38
C PRO A 6 1.85 19.31 -20.02
N VAL A 7 2.64 19.33 -18.96
CA VAL A 7 2.17 19.57 -17.58
C VAL A 7 2.96 20.74 -16.99
N ARG A 8 2.28 21.81 -16.59
CA ARG A 8 2.93 22.97 -15.97
C ARG A 8 2.80 22.92 -14.46
N CYS A 9 3.92 23.00 -13.74
CA CYS A 9 3.90 23.09 -12.29
C CYS A 9 3.29 24.43 -11.83
N PRO A 10 2.23 24.44 -11.00
CA PRO A 10 1.64 25.68 -10.49
C PRO A 10 2.58 26.44 -9.54
N ALA A 11 3.49 25.75 -8.84
CA ALA A 11 4.42 26.38 -7.89
C ALA A 11 5.61 27.07 -8.59
N CYS A 12 6.39 26.35 -9.39
CA CYS A 12 7.60 26.89 -10.03
C CYS A 12 7.43 27.24 -11.52
N ARG A 13 6.23 27.01 -12.08
CA ARG A 13 5.88 27.31 -13.48
C ARG A 13 6.69 26.56 -14.55
N ARG A 14 7.54 25.61 -14.16
CA ARG A 14 8.30 24.72 -15.04
C ARG A 14 7.34 23.82 -15.85
N LEU A 15 7.67 23.64 -17.13
CA LEU A 15 6.93 22.76 -18.03
C LEU A 15 7.58 21.38 -18.05
N HIS A 16 6.76 20.35 -17.88
CA HIS A 16 7.12 18.95 -17.93
C HIS A 16 6.43 18.26 -19.10
N ARG A 17 7.02 17.17 -19.56
CA ARG A 17 6.39 16.25 -20.51
C ARG A 17 6.07 14.97 -19.76
N TYR A 18 4.79 14.64 -19.65
CA TYR A 18 4.31 13.48 -18.91
C TYR A 18 3.71 12.45 -19.85
N SER A 19 4.06 11.18 -19.68
CA SER A 19 3.48 10.06 -20.40
C SER A 19 2.89 9.09 -19.38
N ALA A 20 1.63 8.71 -19.55
CA ALA A 20 0.97 7.78 -18.63
C ALA A 20 1.63 6.39 -18.68
N PRO A 21 1.87 5.75 -17.51
CA PRO A 21 2.32 4.36 -17.48
C PRO A 21 1.24 3.42 -18.00
N SER A 22 1.65 2.36 -18.70
CA SER A 22 0.77 1.28 -19.15
C SER A 22 0.82 0.10 -18.18
N TYR A 23 -0.35 -0.41 -17.78
CA TYR A 23 -0.49 -1.56 -16.90
C TYR A 23 -1.16 -2.76 -17.62
N PRO A 24 -0.81 -4.00 -17.28
CA PRO A 24 -1.40 -5.18 -17.92
C PRO A 24 -2.81 -5.44 -17.36
N CYS A 25 -3.83 -5.37 -18.21
CA CYS A 25 -5.16 -5.86 -17.86
C CYS A 25 -5.14 -7.39 -17.71
N GLY A 26 -6.10 -7.96 -16.96
CA GLY A 26 -6.26 -9.41 -16.85
C GLY A 26 -6.49 -10.15 -18.18
N CYS A 27 -6.84 -9.44 -19.26
CA CYS A 27 -6.91 -9.98 -20.62
C CYS A 27 -5.58 -9.94 -21.40
N GLY A 28 -4.50 -9.41 -20.81
CA GLY A 28 -3.20 -9.24 -21.45
C GLY A 28 -3.00 -7.93 -22.24
N ALA A 29 -4.07 -7.17 -22.49
CA ALA A 29 -3.96 -5.89 -23.17
C ALA A 29 -3.37 -4.79 -22.26
N PRO A 30 -2.49 -3.91 -22.76
CA PRO A 30 -2.01 -2.77 -22.01
C PRO A 30 -3.12 -1.72 -21.83
N VAL A 31 -3.25 -1.20 -20.61
CA VAL A 31 -4.21 -0.15 -20.26
C VAL A 31 -3.43 1.03 -19.70
N ALA A 32 -3.62 2.19 -20.32
CA ALA A 32 -3.08 3.46 -19.83
C ALA A 32 -4.25 4.39 -19.48
N PRO A 33 -4.18 5.11 -18.35
CA PRO A 33 -5.15 6.16 -18.03
C PRO A 33 -5.25 7.21 -19.13
N PRO A 34 -6.46 7.55 -19.62
CA PRO A 34 -6.63 8.60 -20.61
C PRO A 34 -6.38 9.97 -19.95
N LEU A 35 -5.29 10.64 -20.31
CA LEU A 35 -4.96 11.94 -19.71
C LEU A 35 -5.87 13.04 -20.28
N ASP A 36 -6.25 14.02 -19.46
CA ASP A 36 -6.96 15.21 -19.90
C ASP A 36 -5.97 16.38 -20.04
N PRO A 37 -5.59 16.77 -21.27
CA PRO A 37 -4.63 17.85 -21.50
C PRO A 37 -5.21 19.25 -21.26
N GLY A 38 -6.54 19.39 -21.17
CA GLY A 38 -7.22 20.67 -20.95
C GLY A 38 -7.40 21.02 -19.47
N ALA A 39 -7.40 20.01 -18.59
CA ALA A 39 -7.54 20.21 -17.16
C ALA A 39 -6.20 20.60 -16.49
N ALA A 40 -6.30 21.45 -15.47
CA ALA A 40 -5.11 21.88 -14.71
C ALA A 40 -4.64 20.78 -13.75
N PRO A 41 -3.32 20.53 -13.64
CA PRO A 41 -2.78 19.60 -12.66
C PRO A 41 -3.02 20.11 -11.24
N VAL A 42 -3.39 19.18 -10.35
CA VAL A 42 -3.71 19.51 -8.95
C VAL A 42 -2.49 19.24 -8.08
N VAL A 43 -2.16 20.18 -7.19
CA VAL A 43 -1.09 19.97 -6.21
C VAL A 43 -1.57 18.97 -5.16
N VAL A 44 -0.78 17.93 -4.94
CA VAL A 44 -1.04 16.98 -3.86
C VAL A 44 -0.48 17.56 -2.58
N THR A 45 -1.37 18.05 -1.71
CA THR A 45 -1.02 18.53 -0.36
C THR A 45 -1.36 17.52 0.72
N ASP A 46 -2.28 16.60 0.44
CA ASP A 46 -2.78 15.57 1.34
C ASP A 46 -3.03 14.27 0.55
N ARG A 47 -2.76 13.12 1.15
CA ARG A 47 -2.90 11.80 0.52
C ARG A 47 -3.93 10.95 1.26
N VAL A 48 -5.16 11.01 0.79
CA VAL A 48 -6.24 10.09 1.19
C VAL A 48 -6.31 8.94 0.17
N TRP A 49 -6.26 7.69 0.65
CA TRP A 49 -6.23 6.47 -0.16
C TRP A 49 -7.32 6.38 -1.25
N GLU A 50 -8.54 6.86 -0.99
CA GLU A 50 -9.62 6.85 -1.99
C GLU A 50 -9.33 7.72 -3.23
N GLN A 51 -8.42 8.69 -3.10
CA GLN A 51 -8.07 9.64 -4.16
C GLN A 51 -6.89 9.19 -5.02
N ASP A 52 -6.27 8.04 -4.69
CA ASP A 52 -5.05 7.55 -5.33
C ASP A 52 -5.31 6.52 -6.43
N TRP A 53 -6.58 6.10 -6.58
CA TRP A 53 -7.00 5.12 -7.56
C TRP A 53 -8.01 5.70 -8.53
N ILE A 54 -7.88 5.34 -9.80
CA ILE A 54 -8.80 5.71 -10.88
C ILE A 54 -9.35 4.45 -11.53
N ALA A 55 -10.63 4.46 -11.87
CA ALA A 55 -11.23 3.37 -12.62
C ALA A 55 -10.98 3.56 -14.12
N VAL A 56 -10.12 2.73 -14.72
CA VAL A 56 -9.86 2.79 -16.16
C VAL A 56 -10.47 1.56 -16.84
N ARG A 57 -11.16 1.82 -17.94
CA ARG A 57 -11.73 0.76 -18.78
C ARG A 57 -10.70 0.24 -19.77
N CYS A 58 -10.53 -1.07 -19.85
CA CYS A 58 -9.75 -1.70 -20.90
C CYS A 58 -10.44 -1.53 -22.26
N GLY A 59 -9.74 -0.97 -23.25
CA GLY A 59 -10.26 -0.83 -24.62
C GLY A 59 -10.49 -2.15 -25.35
N SER A 60 -9.82 -3.24 -24.93
CA SER A 60 -9.92 -4.56 -25.58
C SER A 60 -11.04 -5.42 -24.99
N CYS A 61 -11.07 -5.61 -23.66
CA CYS A 61 -12.06 -6.49 -23.01
C CYS A 61 -13.20 -5.74 -22.32
N GLY A 62 -13.15 -4.42 -22.26
CA GLY A 62 -14.19 -3.58 -21.64
C GLY A 62 -14.24 -3.60 -20.12
N ARG A 63 -13.42 -4.41 -19.44
CA ARG A 63 -13.34 -4.48 -17.97
C ARG A 63 -12.91 -3.13 -17.38
N ARG A 64 -13.57 -2.71 -16.29
CA ARG A 64 -13.15 -1.56 -15.48
C ARG A 64 -12.37 -2.09 -14.28
N ASP A 65 -11.13 -1.69 -14.17
CA ASP A 65 -10.26 -2.01 -13.03
C ASP A 65 -9.70 -0.72 -12.45
N GLN A 66 -9.25 -0.79 -11.20
CA GLN A 66 -8.64 0.34 -10.51
C GLN A 66 -7.13 0.36 -10.76
N TRP A 67 -6.62 1.51 -11.18
CA TRP A 67 -5.22 1.74 -11.45
C TRP A 67 -4.72 2.97 -10.68
N PRO A 68 -3.42 3.05 -10.38
CA PRO A 68 -2.86 4.21 -9.69
C PRO A 68 -3.11 5.49 -10.50
N ARG A 69 -3.54 6.54 -9.81
CA ARG A 69 -3.72 7.86 -10.42
C ARG A 69 -2.35 8.37 -10.91
N PRO A 70 -2.26 8.94 -12.13
CA PRO A 70 -0.99 9.40 -12.65
C PRO A 70 -0.49 10.63 -11.89
N GLU A 71 0.74 10.58 -11.39
CA GLU A 71 1.38 11.68 -10.66
C GLU A 71 2.74 12.07 -11.27
N LEU A 72 3.11 13.35 -11.12
CA LEU A 72 4.39 13.90 -11.52
C LEU A 72 5.04 14.63 -10.34
N GLY A 73 6.24 14.19 -9.95
CA GLY A 73 7.13 14.94 -9.07
C GLY A 73 7.89 16.01 -9.83
N CYS A 74 7.71 17.28 -9.46
CA CYS A 74 8.51 18.38 -9.99
C CYS A 74 9.81 18.52 -9.18
N PRO A 75 10.98 18.81 -9.79
CA PRO A 75 12.24 19.04 -9.08
C PRO A 75 12.24 20.19 -8.07
N CYS A 76 11.19 21.01 -8.02
CA CYS A 76 11.00 22.02 -6.97
C CYS A 76 10.37 21.47 -5.68
N GLY A 77 10.09 20.17 -5.62
CA GLY A 77 9.46 19.50 -4.46
C GLY A 77 7.94 19.36 -4.56
N THR A 78 7.29 19.93 -5.56
CA THR A 78 5.83 19.84 -5.73
C THR A 78 5.42 18.53 -6.41
N SER A 79 4.49 17.79 -5.81
CA SER A 79 3.83 16.62 -6.41
C SER A 79 2.52 17.01 -7.05
N LEU A 80 2.31 16.60 -8.30
CA LEU A 80 1.14 16.95 -9.11
C LEU A 80 0.35 15.71 -9.49
N ARG A 81 -0.96 15.73 -9.26
CA ARG A 81 -1.90 14.77 -9.87
C ARG A 81 -2.20 15.23 -11.28
N ILE A 82 -1.97 14.33 -12.24
CA ILE A 82 -2.26 14.58 -13.65
C ILE A 82 -3.74 14.26 -13.89
N PRO A 83 -4.51 15.20 -14.49
CA PRO A 83 -5.92 14.97 -14.77
C PRO A 83 -6.15 13.81 -15.74
N VAL A 84 -7.22 13.06 -15.47
CA VAL A 84 -7.65 11.91 -16.26
C VAL A 84 -9.04 12.21 -16.81
N ALA A 85 -9.24 11.97 -18.10
CA ALA A 85 -10.49 12.19 -18.77
C ALA A 85 -11.57 11.22 -18.23
N GLY A 86 -12.74 11.76 -17.85
CA GLY A 86 -13.89 10.97 -17.42
C GLY A 86 -14.10 10.84 -15.91
N GLU A 87 -13.27 11.48 -15.07
CA GLU A 87 -13.41 11.46 -13.60
C GLU A 87 -14.42 12.49 -13.05
N GLY A 88 -15.03 13.31 -13.91
CA GLY A 88 -15.82 14.49 -13.54
C GLY A 88 -17.35 14.37 -13.64
N ALA A 89 -17.92 13.17 -13.80
CA ALA A 89 -19.37 13.01 -13.77
C ALA A 89 -19.82 12.36 -12.44
N PRO A 90 -20.33 13.14 -11.47
CA PRO A 90 -21.10 12.54 -10.39
C PRO A 90 -22.31 11.85 -11.02
N ALA A 91 -22.49 10.56 -10.72
CA ALA A 91 -23.71 9.86 -11.05
C ALA A 91 -24.82 10.38 -10.13
N ASP A 92 -25.49 11.45 -10.57
CA ASP A 92 -26.86 11.70 -10.15
C ASP A 92 -27.70 10.50 -10.56
N SER A 93 -28.28 9.83 -9.59
CA SER A 93 -29.42 8.95 -9.80
C SER A 93 -30.35 9.15 -8.63
N GLY A 94 -31.15 10.22 -8.77
CA GLY A 94 -32.33 10.43 -7.98
C GLY A 94 -33.35 9.30 -8.13
N ALA A 95 -34.25 9.30 -7.17
CA ALA A 95 -35.45 8.49 -7.07
C ALA A 95 -36.22 8.34 -8.39
N ASP A 96 -36.73 7.15 -8.64
CA ASP A 96 -38.19 6.99 -8.69
C ASP A 96 -38.60 5.55 -8.38
N GLY A 97 -39.62 5.43 -7.53
CA GLY A 97 -40.19 4.17 -7.09
C GLY A 97 -41.23 3.63 -8.07
N THR A 98 -41.58 2.37 -7.90
CA THR A 98 -42.97 1.90 -8.00
C THR A 98 -43.06 0.53 -7.34
N GLY A 99 -43.97 0.43 -6.37
CA GLY A 99 -44.14 -0.76 -5.56
C GLY A 99 -44.96 -1.87 -6.23
N ALA A 100 -44.83 -3.06 -5.67
CA ALA A 100 -45.89 -4.07 -5.68
C ALA A 100 -45.80 -4.85 -4.36
N ALA A 101 -46.86 -4.71 -3.56
CA ALA A 101 -47.05 -5.34 -2.27
C ALA A 101 -47.69 -6.73 -2.41
N VAL A 102 -47.32 -7.68 -1.53
CA VAL A 102 -48.20 -8.73 -0.99
C VAL A 102 -47.62 -9.25 0.36
N PRO A 103 -48.37 -9.93 1.24
CA PRO A 103 -48.63 -9.48 2.60
C PRO A 103 -47.97 -10.35 3.69
N GLY A 104 -48.03 -9.83 4.92
CA GLY A 104 -47.29 -10.32 6.08
C GLY A 104 -47.72 -11.67 6.66
N ARG A 105 -46.83 -12.19 7.51
CA ARG A 105 -47.10 -13.18 8.55
C ARG A 105 -46.31 -12.80 9.80
N ALA A 106 -47.02 -12.81 10.92
CA ALA A 106 -46.58 -12.35 12.22
C ALA A 106 -45.59 -13.30 12.90
N GLY A 107 -44.67 -12.70 13.67
CA GLY A 107 -44.27 -13.06 15.03
C GLY A 107 -43.66 -14.44 15.31
N ALA A 108 -42.37 -14.45 15.63
CA ALA A 108 -41.82 -15.25 16.73
C ALA A 108 -40.44 -14.70 17.13
N ASP A 109 -40.33 -14.32 18.40
CA ASP A 109 -39.12 -13.87 19.07
C ASP A 109 -38.02 -14.94 19.04
N GLY A 110 -36.80 -14.52 18.67
CA GLY A 110 -35.60 -15.35 18.72
C GLY A 110 -34.38 -14.45 18.76
N GLY A 111 -33.85 -14.23 19.96
CA GLY A 111 -32.76 -13.29 20.24
C GLY A 111 -31.55 -13.51 19.35
N ALA A 112 -31.13 -12.44 18.67
CA ALA A 112 -29.86 -12.39 17.96
C ALA A 112 -28.69 -12.50 18.98
N PRO A 113 -27.67 -13.34 18.73
CA PRO A 113 -26.48 -13.35 19.55
C PRO A 113 -25.73 -12.02 19.39
N ALA A 114 -25.31 -11.46 20.52
CA ALA A 114 -24.49 -10.26 20.58
C ALA A 114 -23.20 -10.40 19.74
N PRO A 115 -22.69 -9.30 19.14
CA PRO A 115 -21.39 -9.33 18.49
C PRO A 115 -20.30 -9.80 19.48
N PRO A 116 -19.32 -10.59 19.04
CA PRO A 116 -18.24 -11.03 19.92
C PRO A 116 -17.52 -9.79 20.44
N GLY A 117 -17.42 -9.70 21.77
CA GLY A 117 -16.65 -8.67 22.44
C GLY A 117 -15.17 -8.74 22.05
N PRO A 118 -14.39 -7.68 22.35
CA PRO A 118 -12.95 -7.66 22.09
C PRO A 118 -12.28 -8.89 22.75
N PRO A 119 -11.33 -9.56 22.07
CA PRO A 119 -10.69 -10.74 22.61
C PRO A 119 -9.95 -10.41 23.92
N PRO A 120 -9.90 -11.35 24.87
CA PRO A 120 -9.14 -11.16 26.10
C PRO A 120 -7.65 -11.01 25.78
N SER A 121 -7.03 -9.94 26.26
CA SER A 121 -5.58 -9.77 26.26
C SER A 121 -4.94 -10.89 27.06
N GLY A 122 -4.23 -11.79 26.38
CA GLY A 122 -3.49 -12.90 27.01
C GLY A 122 -3.71 -14.29 26.41
N ALA A 123 -4.51 -14.44 25.33
CA ALA A 123 -4.54 -15.72 24.62
C ALA A 123 -3.18 -15.97 23.93
N PRO A 124 -2.59 -17.18 24.06
CA PRO A 124 -1.34 -17.51 23.39
C PRO A 124 -1.51 -17.33 21.88
N ARG A 125 -0.56 -16.63 21.25
CA ARG A 125 -0.61 -16.34 19.81
C ARG A 125 -0.69 -17.68 19.05
N PRO A 126 -1.61 -17.85 18.10
CA PRO A 126 -1.72 -19.08 17.31
C PRO A 126 -0.43 -19.30 16.50
N ALA A 127 -0.15 -20.52 16.02
CA ALA A 127 0.99 -20.73 15.14
C ALA A 127 0.86 -19.88 13.86
N PHE A 128 1.96 -19.24 13.43
CA PHE A 128 1.99 -18.44 12.20
C PHE A 128 1.65 -19.31 10.98
N GLN A 129 0.80 -18.79 10.09
CA GLN A 129 0.38 -19.47 8.86
C GLN A 129 1.02 -18.76 7.66
N PRO A 130 2.16 -19.26 7.14
CA PRO A 130 2.89 -18.59 6.07
C PRO A 130 2.19 -18.72 4.71
N VAL A 131 2.48 -17.77 3.81
CA VAL A 131 2.07 -17.82 2.41
C VAL A 131 3.31 -17.95 1.53
N THR A 132 3.37 -18.95 0.67
CA THR A 132 4.50 -19.16 -0.24
C THR A 132 4.73 -17.94 -1.12
N ILE A 133 5.98 -17.50 -1.22
CA ILE A 133 6.35 -16.29 -1.98
C ILE A 133 6.73 -16.67 -3.41
N ARG A 134 5.92 -16.23 -4.38
CA ARG A 134 6.21 -16.38 -5.82
C ARG A 134 6.36 -15.04 -6.53
N THR A 135 5.84 -13.99 -5.93
CA THR A 135 5.80 -12.63 -6.47
C THR A 135 6.14 -11.60 -5.38
N ALA A 136 6.46 -10.37 -5.80
CA ALA A 136 6.61 -9.24 -4.87
C ALA A 136 5.34 -8.99 -4.03
N ARG A 137 4.14 -9.28 -4.57
CA ARG A 137 2.88 -9.16 -3.84
C ARG A 137 2.79 -10.19 -2.72
N ASP A 138 3.29 -11.40 -2.95
CA ASP A 138 3.28 -12.46 -1.94
C ASP A 138 4.24 -12.12 -0.79
N ALA A 139 5.39 -11.51 -1.08
CA ALA A 139 6.32 -11.01 -0.06
C ALA A 139 5.67 -9.94 0.85
N VAL A 140 4.94 -9.00 0.25
CA VAL A 140 4.17 -7.99 1.01
C VAL A 140 3.06 -8.65 1.82
N THR A 141 2.40 -9.67 1.27
CA THR A 141 1.34 -10.40 1.96
C THR A 141 1.89 -11.18 3.14
N ALA A 142 3.03 -11.86 2.99
CA ALA A 142 3.73 -12.57 4.06
C ALA A 142 4.12 -11.62 5.20
N ALA A 143 4.73 -10.46 4.87
CA ALA A 143 5.07 -9.44 5.86
C ALA A 143 3.81 -8.89 6.58
N ALA A 144 2.74 -8.58 5.84
CA ALA A 144 1.50 -8.08 6.44
C ALA A 144 0.83 -9.13 7.35
N LEU A 145 0.82 -10.42 6.97
CA LEU A 145 0.31 -11.49 7.82
C LEU A 145 1.14 -11.65 9.09
N TYR A 146 2.47 -11.54 8.97
CA TYR A 146 3.36 -11.63 10.12
C TYR A 146 3.14 -10.47 11.10
N LEU A 147 3.03 -9.24 10.60
CA LEU A 147 2.72 -8.09 11.42
C LEU A 147 1.35 -8.20 12.11
N ARG A 148 0.33 -8.73 11.43
CA ARG A 148 -0.98 -9.02 12.08
C ARG A 148 -0.84 -10.05 13.17
N TRP A 149 -0.03 -11.08 12.92
CA TRP A 149 0.27 -12.13 13.90
C TRP A 149 1.02 -11.59 15.13
N LEU A 150 1.88 -10.59 14.94
CA LEU A 150 2.53 -9.84 16.02
C LEU A 150 1.57 -8.92 16.80
N GLY A 151 0.34 -8.74 16.32
CA GLY A 151 -0.70 -7.95 16.98
C GLY A 151 -0.96 -6.58 16.34
N TYR A 152 -0.18 -6.16 15.35
CA TYR A 152 -0.42 -4.90 14.63
C TYR A 152 -1.73 -4.96 13.86
N GLN A 153 -2.63 -4.02 14.17
CA GLN A 153 -3.91 -3.86 13.50
C GLN A 153 -3.83 -2.77 12.42
N ASP A 154 -4.85 -2.71 11.57
CA ASP A 154 -5.01 -1.65 10.55
C ASP A 154 -3.82 -1.50 9.59
N ILE A 155 -3.19 -2.64 9.23
CA ILE A 155 -2.06 -2.64 8.30
C ILE A 155 -2.53 -2.15 6.93
N ARG A 156 -1.98 -1.01 6.54
CA ARG A 156 -2.19 -0.31 5.29
C ARG A 156 -0.86 -0.16 4.57
N ARG A 157 -0.89 0.29 3.31
CA ARG A 157 0.35 0.76 2.68
C ARG A 157 0.75 2.09 3.29
N ALA A 158 2.05 2.31 3.45
CA ALA A 158 2.55 3.60 3.92
C ALA A 158 2.22 4.71 2.90
N ASP A 159 1.86 5.89 3.40
CA ASP A 159 1.44 7.04 2.57
C ASP A 159 2.62 7.62 1.78
N GLN A 160 3.82 7.51 2.34
CA GLN A 160 5.09 7.82 1.70
C GLN A 160 5.65 6.59 1.00
N ARG A 161 6.00 6.75 -0.29
CA ARG A 161 6.72 5.70 -1.01
C ARG A 161 8.19 5.74 -0.58
N PRO A 162 8.72 4.65 0.00
CA PRO A 162 10.15 4.55 0.27
C PRO A 162 10.95 4.56 -1.05
N PRO A 163 12.20 5.06 -1.03
CA PRO A 163 13.03 5.19 -2.23
C PRO A 163 13.36 3.84 -2.88
N SER A 164 13.33 2.76 -2.10
CA SER A 164 13.45 1.36 -2.50
C SER A 164 12.32 0.57 -1.84
N GLY A 165 11.98 -0.62 -2.36
CA GLY A 165 10.96 -1.53 -1.79
C GLY A 165 9.53 -0.97 -1.67
N ILE A 166 8.75 -1.56 -0.75
CA ILE A 166 7.32 -1.36 -0.57
C ILE A 166 7.04 -1.09 0.91
N GLY A 167 6.53 0.10 1.22
CA GLY A 167 6.18 0.50 2.58
C GLY A 167 4.78 0.01 3.01
N LEU A 168 4.71 -0.49 4.23
CA LEU A 168 3.51 -0.82 5.00
C LEU A 168 3.49 0.08 6.24
N ALA A 169 2.30 0.48 6.67
CA ALA A 169 2.10 1.24 7.88
C ALA A 169 1.04 0.56 8.75
N ALA A 170 1.23 0.60 10.05
CA ALA A 170 0.24 0.27 11.06
C ALA A 170 0.28 1.36 12.12
N ARG A 171 -0.63 1.31 13.11
CA ARG A 171 -0.62 2.29 14.20
C ARG A 171 0.71 2.22 14.96
N GLY A 172 1.53 3.26 14.84
CA GLY A 172 2.84 3.37 15.50
C GLY A 172 3.97 2.57 14.84
N LEU A 173 3.78 1.98 13.65
CA LEU A 173 4.80 1.18 12.97
C LEU A 173 4.87 1.47 11.46
N LEU A 174 6.09 1.61 10.95
CA LEU A 174 6.41 1.57 9.52
C LEU A 174 7.23 0.33 9.17
N ALA A 175 6.69 -0.50 8.29
CA ALA A 175 7.36 -1.69 7.80
C ALA A 175 7.81 -1.50 6.35
N GLN A 176 9.06 -1.83 6.06
CA GLN A 176 9.63 -1.83 4.73
C GLN A 176 9.72 -3.25 4.19
N VAL A 177 9.27 -3.50 2.96
CA VAL A 177 9.42 -4.80 2.29
C VAL A 177 10.19 -4.63 0.99
N ASP A 178 11.39 -5.21 0.91
CA ASP A 178 12.19 -5.27 -0.32
C ASP A 178 12.06 -6.65 -0.99
N PRO A 179 11.28 -6.76 -2.08
CA PRO A 179 11.13 -8.00 -2.83
C PRO A 179 12.23 -8.20 -3.90
N THR A 180 13.26 -7.34 -3.94
CA THR A 180 14.31 -7.46 -4.94
C THR A 180 15.29 -8.58 -4.60
N VAL A 181 16.05 -9.00 -5.61
CA VAL A 181 17.11 -10.00 -5.48
C VAL A 181 18.46 -9.40 -5.07
N ARG A 182 18.51 -8.09 -4.77
CA ARG A 182 19.72 -7.40 -4.33
C ARG A 182 19.69 -7.24 -2.80
N PRO A 183 20.80 -7.52 -2.09
CA PRO A 183 20.88 -7.23 -0.67
C PRO A 183 20.62 -5.75 -0.39
N ALA A 184 19.83 -5.48 0.65
CA ALA A 184 19.55 -4.12 1.11
C ALA A 184 20.83 -3.43 1.59
N SER A 185 20.95 -2.14 1.28
CA SER A 185 22.12 -1.32 1.61
C SER A 185 21.93 -0.55 2.92
N PRO A 186 23.02 -0.03 3.54
CA PRO A 186 22.91 0.81 4.74
C PRO A 186 22.02 2.03 4.52
N ARG A 187 22.05 2.61 3.32
CA ARG A 187 21.22 3.76 2.95
C ARG A 187 19.74 3.41 3.01
N ASP A 188 19.34 2.20 2.63
CA ASP A 188 17.93 1.78 2.69
C ASP A 188 17.44 1.71 4.13
N VAL A 189 18.29 1.23 5.05
CA VAL A 189 18.02 1.19 6.50
C VAL A 189 17.91 2.62 7.06
N GLU A 190 18.85 3.49 6.73
CA GLU A 190 18.85 4.90 7.18
C GLU A 190 17.61 5.66 6.69
N CYS A 191 17.24 5.47 5.42
CA CYS A 191 16.05 6.10 4.85
C CYS A 191 14.76 5.65 5.56
N LEU A 192 14.63 4.36 5.85
CA LEU A 192 13.51 3.84 6.63
C LEU A 192 13.47 4.49 8.02
N TRP A 193 14.60 4.46 8.73
CA TRP A 193 14.70 4.99 10.10
C TRP A 193 14.37 6.48 10.16
N LEU A 194 14.89 7.31 9.24
CA LEU A 194 14.58 8.74 9.18
C LEU A 194 13.10 9.00 8.90
N THR A 195 12.46 8.18 8.05
CA THR A 195 11.03 8.29 7.76
C THR A 195 10.21 7.96 8.99
N ALA A 196 10.54 6.86 9.68
CA ALA A 196 9.89 6.43 10.91
C ALA A 196 10.05 7.45 12.05
N MET A 197 11.24 8.00 12.22
CA MET A 197 11.50 9.09 13.17
C MET A 197 10.64 10.32 12.85
N THR A 198 10.55 10.71 11.59
CA THR A 198 9.73 11.86 11.15
C THR A 198 8.25 11.64 11.46
N GLU A 199 7.77 10.40 11.31
CA GLU A 199 6.39 10.01 11.59
C GLU A 199 6.16 9.63 13.06
N SER A 200 7.19 9.73 13.92
CA SER A 200 7.16 9.29 15.32
C SER A 200 6.65 7.86 15.49
N ALA A 201 7.09 6.97 14.59
CA ALA A 201 6.73 5.57 14.54
C ALA A 201 7.96 4.68 14.71
N ASP A 202 7.76 3.47 15.23
CA ASP A 202 8.75 2.41 15.16
C ASP A 202 8.88 1.93 13.71
N CYS A 203 9.96 1.22 13.39
CA CYS A 203 10.09 0.62 12.06
C CYS A 203 10.65 -0.79 12.06
N VAL A 204 10.44 -1.50 10.96
CA VAL A 204 10.94 -2.85 10.71
C VAL A 204 11.24 -3.04 9.23
N TYR A 205 12.28 -3.78 8.90
CA TYR A 205 12.65 -4.04 7.52
C TYR A 205 12.58 -5.55 7.22
N PHE A 206 11.82 -5.93 6.19
CA PHE A 206 11.79 -7.24 5.55
C PHE A 206 12.52 -7.21 4.19
N SER A 207 13.38 -8.19 3.91
CA SER A 207 14.08 -8.33 2.62
C SER A 207 14.05 -9.77 2.12
N LEU A 208 13.83 -10.00 0.82
CA LEU A 208 14.00 -11.33 0.21
C LEU A 208 15.46 -11.72 0.03
N ALA A 209 16.30 -10.78 -0.41
CA ALA A 209 17.72 -11.02 -0.66
C ALA A 209 18.61 -10.83 0.57
N GLY A 210 18.01 -10.45 1.71
CA GLY A 210 18.72 -10.09 2.93
C GLY A 210 19.43 -8.75 2.84
N TYR A 211 20.52 -8.63 3.59
CA TYR A 211 21.19 -7.37 3.91
C TYR A 211 22.69 -7.50 3.69
N ALA A 212 23.30 -6.44 3.16
CA ALA A 212 24.74 -6.27 3.22
C ALA A 212 25.22 -6.23 4.69
N GLU A 213 26.48 -6.59 4.94
CA GLU A 213 27.04 -6.67 6.30
C GLU A 213 26.99 -5.31 7.01
N ASP A 214 27.43 -4.27 6.32
CA ASP A 214 27.36 -2.88 6.78
C ASP A 214 25.93 -2.38 7.05
N ALA A 215 24.93 -2.93 6.35
CA ALA A 215 23.53 -2.62 6.58
C ALA A 215 23.00 -3.23 7.89
N ARG A 216 23.54 -4.40 8.31
CA ARG A 216 23.18 -5.05 9.57
C ARG A 216 23.74 -4.26 10.75
N ASP A 217 25.04 -3.96 10.70
CA ASP A 217 25.71 -3.13 11.72
C ASP A 217 24.99 -1.78 11.87
N ARG A 218 24.56 -1.20 10.74
CA ARG A 218 23.83 0.07 10.74
C ARG A 218 22.43 -0.06 11.35
N ALA A 219 21.72 -1.15 11.09
CA ALA A 219 20.42 -1.41 11.68
C ALA A 219 20.49 -1.59 13.19
N ASP A 220 21.51 -2.30 13.69
CA ASP A 220 21.73 -2.46 15.13
C ASP A 220 22.03 -1.12 15.81
N ALA A 221 22.85 -0.27 15.18
CA ALA A 221 23.14 1.06 15.70
C ALA A 221 21.92 2.00 15.72
N LEU A 222 20.94 1.78 14.84
CA LEU A 222 19.74 2.62 14.70
C LEU A 222 18.50 2.04 15.38
N GLY A 223 18.58 0.82 15.91
CA GLY A 223 17.45 0.16 16.55
C GLY A 223 16.41 -0.37 15.55
N VAL A 224 16.82 -0.79 14.34
CA VAL A 224 15.91 -1.29 13.31
C VAL A 224 15.90 -2.83 13.30
N PRO A 225 14.76 -3.50 13.60
CA PRO A 225 14.59 -4.93 13.45
C PRO A 225 14.65 -5.34 11.97
N LEU A 226 15.42 -6.38 11.67
CA LEU A 226 15.63 -6.90 10.32
C LEU A 226 15.12 -8.34 10.18
N PHE A 227 14.37 -8.61 9.11
CA PHE A 227 13.86 -9.94 8.78
C PHE A 227 14.20 -10.33 7.34
N VAL A 228 14.63 -11.57 7.14
CA VAL A 228 14.68 -12.18 5.81
C VAL A 228 13.38 -12.92 5.56
N LEU A 229 12.73 -12.65 4.43
CA LEU A 229 11.59 -13.43 3.98
C LEU A 229 12.09 -14.64 3.21
N ASP A 230 11.91 -15.84 3.75
CA ASP A 230 12.17 -17.05 2.98
C ASP A 230 11.06 -17.29 1.93
N LEU A 231 11.34 -18.10 0.90
CA LEU A 231 10.34 -18.39 -0.14
C LEU A 231 9.14 -19.22 0.36
N THR A 232 9.23 -19.79 1.57
CA THR A 232 8.10 -20.45 2.23
C THR A 232 7.12 -19.44 2.83
N GLY A 233 7.54 -18.19 3.02
CA GLY A 233 6.74 -17.09 3.55
C GLY A 233 6.94 -16.83 5.04
N THR A 234 7.91 -17.51 5.67
CA THR A 234 8.20 -17.32 7.10
C THR A 234 9.29 -16.26 7.26
N PRO A 235 9.03 -15.13 7.94
CA PRO A 235 10.08 -14.16 8.25
C PRO A 235 11.07 -14.75 9.25
N GLN A 236 12.35 -14.71 8.90
CA GLN A 236 13.47 -15.15 9.74
C GLN A 236 14.14 -13.92 10.36
N PRO A 237 14.24 -13.80 11.68
CA PRO A 237 14.94 -12.69 12.32
C PRO A 237 16.43 -12.72 11.96
N VAL A 238 17.00 -11.53 11.73
CA VAL A 238 18.41 -11.37 11.35
C VAL A 238 19.25 -10.79 12.48
N ASN A 239 18.64 -9.98 13.36
CA ASN A 239 19.28 -9.35 14.50
C ASN A 239 18.45 -9.51 15.78
N GLY A 240 19.07 -9.24 16.93
CA GLY A 240 18.44 -9.44 18.24
C GLY A 240 17.14 -8.66 18.42
N LEU A 241 17.02 -7.46 17.82
CA LEU A 241 15.79 -6.68 17.83
C LEU A 241 14.63 -7.38 17.09
N ALA A 242 14.94 -8.09 16.00
CA ALA A 242 13.95 -8.90 15.29
C ALA A 242 13.56 -10.16 16.08
N ASP A 243 14.51 -10.77 16.81
CA ASP A 243 14.22 -11.86 17.73
C ASP A 243 13.29 -11.41 18.87
N GLU A 244 13.58 -10.27 19.50
CA GLU A 244 12.76 -9.66 20.55
C GLU A 244 11.35 -9.35 20.04
N LEU A 245 11.23 -8.79 18.83
CA LEU A 245 9.94 -8.49 18.22
C LEU A 245 9.13 -9.77 17.90
N GLY A 246 9.82 -10.84 17.47
CA GLY A 246 9.21 -12.13 17.11
C GLY A 246 8.84 -13.00 18.31
N THR A 247 9.46 -12.77 19.46
CA THR A 247 9.22 -13.55 20.68
C THR A 247 7.94 -13.03 21.34
N PRO A 248 6.92 -13.87 21.57
CA PRO A 248 5.80 -13.46 22.41
C PRO A 248 6.34 -13.21 23.82
N ASP A 249 6.11 -12.02 24.37
CA ASP A 249 6.22 -11.81 25.83
C ASP A 249 5.50 -12.97 26.52
N ALA A 250 6.26 -13.68 27.38
CA ALA A 250 5.85 -14.91 28.05
C ALA A 250 4.70 -14.68 29.05
#